data_AF-A0A3A6D9Y5-F1
#
_entry.id   AF-A0A3A6D9Y5-F1
#
_cell.length_a   1.000
_cell.length_b   1.000
_cell.length_c   1.000
_cell.angle_alpha   90.00
_cell.angle_beta   90.00
_cell.angle_gamma   90.00
#
_symmetry.space_group_name_H-M   'P 1'
#
loop_
_entity.id
_entity.type
_entity.pdbx_description
1 polymer ?
#
loop_
_entity_poly.entity_id
_entity_poly.type
_entity_poly.pdbx_seq_one_letter_code
_entity_poly.pdbx_strand_id
1 'polypeptide(L)'
;MQENKSMIESIRDYFLRCPILKDGHLYVDYLDDTATDYSIDPLVCSPIVKKYSDGGSLRRYQFAFMSSEVYSQREIENIQNSSFYERLAEWIEIQSKSNNLPEFPDVEVQSIEVLSPGCLFDAEGTAARYQIQMEIQYLKEA
;
A
#
# COMPACT_ATOMS: atom_id res chain seq x y z
N MET A 1 3.96 -27.36 -8.66
CA MET A 1 5.01 -26.43 -8.22
C MET A 1 4.28 -25.27 -7.58
N GLN A 2 4.55 -24.97 -6.32
CA GLN A 2 4.09 -23.72 -5.73
C GLN A 2 4.99 -22.64 -6.34
N GLU A 3 4.44 -21.76 -7.18
CA GLU A 3 5.18 -20.58 -7.61
C GLU A 3 5.54 -19.79 -6.34
N ASN A 4 6.82 -19.40 -6.21
CA ASN A 4 7.26 -18.64 -5.06
C ASN A 4 6.71 -17.23 -5.22
N LYS A 5 5.64 -16.92 -4.49
CA LYS A 5 4.91 -15.66 -4.53
C LYS A 5 5.85 -14.49 -4.29
N SER A 6 5.76 -13.41 -5.07
CA SER A 6 6.62 -12.23 -4.83
C SER A 6 6.14 -11.39 -3.63
N MET A 7 7.00 -10.52 -3.07
CA MET A 7 6.57 -9.59 -2.00
C MET A 7 5.45 -8.67 -2.49
N ILE A 8 5.55 -8.13 -3.71
CA ILE A 8 4.54 -7.21 -4.26
C ILE A 8 3.19 -7.91 -4.48
N GLU A 9 3.21 -9.15 -4.94
CA GLU A 9 2.00 -9.99 -5.03
C GLU A 9 1.41 -10.29 -3.65
N SER A 10 2.26 -10.44 -2.64
CA SER A 10 1.83 -10.63 -1.24
C SER A 10 1.15 -9.40 -0.65
N ILE A 11 1.65 -8.20 -0.98
CA ILE A 11 1.02 -6.92 -0.65
C ILE A 11 -0.33 -6.81 -1.38
N ARG A 12 -0.38 -7.13 -2.67
CA ARG A 12 -1.62 -7.11 -3.46
C ARG A 12 -2.71 -7.98 -2.86
N ASP A 13 -2.42 -9.24 -2.57
CA ASP A 13 -3.39 -10.16 -1.97
C ASP A 13 -3.80 -9.75 -0.55
N TYR A 14 -2.94 -9.05 0.16
CA TYR A 14 -3.29 -8.44 1.44
C TYR A 14 -4.34 -7.34 1.27
N PHE A 15 -4.17 -6.42 0.32
CA PHE A 15 -5.16 -5.39 0.05
C PHE A 15 -6.45 -5.91 -0.60
N LEU A 16 -6.42 -7.02 -1.33
CA LEU A 16 -7.65 -7.66 -1.84
C LEU A 16 -8.61 -8.11 -0.72
N ARG A 17 -8.13 -8.24 0.52
CA ARG A 17 -8.93 -8.56 1.71
C ARG A 17 -9.42 -7.31 2.44
N CYS A 18 -9.06 -6.11 1.98
CA CYS A 18 -9.44 -4.85 2.59
C CYS A 18 -10.93 -4.55 2.31
N PRO A 19 -11.79 -4.48 3.35
CA PRO A 19 -13.24 -4.42 3.17
C PRO A 19 -13.74 -3.03 2.75
N ILE A 20 -12.88 -2.01 2.76
CA ILE A 20 -13.26 -0.62 2.44
C ILE A 20 -12.91 -0.23 1.00
N LEU A 21 -12.26 -1.11 0.23
CA LEU A 21 -12.03 -0.88 -1.20
C LEU A 21 -13.38 -0.88 -1.93
N LYS A 22 -13.53 0.05 -2.89
CA LYS A 22 -14.69 0.09 -3.79
C LYS A 22 -14.60 -1.04 -4.82
N ASP A 23 -15.67 -1.24 -5.58
CA ASP A 23 -15.69 -2.18 -6.71
C ASP A 23 -14.78 -1.64 -7.84
N GLY A 24 -13.53 -2.12 -7.89
CA GLY A 24 -12.51 -1.72 -8.85
C GLY A 24 -11.37 -2.73 -8.94
N HIS A 25 -10.47 -2.54 -9.91
CA HIS A 25 -9.32 -3.42 -10.06
C HIS A 25 -8.16 -2.95 -9.19
N LEU A 26 -7.46 -3.91 -8.57
CA LEU A 26 -6.18 -3.67 -7.92
C LEU A 26 -5.04 -4.16 -8.81
N TYR A 27 -4.33 -3.22 -9.40
CA TYR A 27 -3.16 -3.43 -10.24
C TYR A 27 -1.85 -3.31 -9.43
N VAL A 28 -0.73 -3.53 -10.11
CA VAL A 28 0.63 -3.37 -9.60
C VAL A 28 1.42 -2.60 -10.65
N ASP A 29 2.08 -1.52 -10.25
CA ASP A 29 2.86 -0.65 -11.15
C ASP A 29 2.08 -0.16 -12.38
N TYR A 30 0.77 -0.01 -12.24
CA TYR A 30 -0.12 0.43 -13.31
C TYR A 30 -1.41 0.99 -12.72
N LEU A 31 -1.81 2.16 -13.18
CA LEU A 31 -3.10 2.74 -12.82
C LEU A 31 -3.76 3.24 -14.10
N ASP A 32 -4.92 2.67 -14.42
CA ASP A 32 -5.74 3.14 -15.54
C ASP A 32 -6.45 4.45 -15.17
N ASP A 33 -6.90 5.18 -16.18
CA ASP A 33 -7.67 6.43 -15.99
C ASP A 33 -9.15 6.15 -15.69
N THR A 34 -9.55 4.89 -15.66
CA THR A 34 -10.89 4.47 -15.21
C THR A 34 -11.06 4.81 -13.74
N ALA A 35 -12.06 5.64 -13.44
CA ALA A 35 -12.38 6.00 -12.06
C ALA A 35 -12.74 4.75 -11.26
N THR A 36 -12.17 4.63 -10.05
CA THR A 36 -12.29 3.52 -9.08
C THR A 36 -11.23 2.42 -9.18
N ASP A 37 -10.20 2.56 -10.02
CA ASP A 37 -9.07 1.62 -10.01
C ASP A 37 -8.00 1.97 -8.97
N TYR A 38 -7.25 0.96 -8.56
CA TYR A 38 -6.21 1.01 -7.54
C TYR A 38 -4.88 0.46 -8.07
N SER A 39 -3.77 0.94 -7.52
CA SER A 39 -2.44 0.38 -7.78
C SER A 39 -1.59 0.31 -6.52
N ILE A 40 -0.65 -0.64 -6.51
CA ILE A 40 0.44 -0.73 -5.55
C ILE A 40 1.74 -0.51 -6.29
N ASP A 41 2.44 0.56 -5.94
CA ASP A 41 3.61 1.05 -6.65
C ASP A 41 4.82 1.05 -5.70
N PRO A 42 5.90 0.28 -5.95
CA PRO A 42 7.09 0.29 -5.11
C PRO A 42 7.75 1.66 -5.10
N LEU A 43 8.24 2.06 -3.94
CA LEU A 43 8.97 3.30 -3.74
C LEU A 43 10.47 3.03 -3.58
N VAL A 44 11.27 3.97 -4.06
CA VAL A 44 12.72 3.94 -3.83
C VAL A 44 12.99 4.15 -2.34
N CYS A 45 13.67 3.20 -1.71
CA CYS A 45 14.06 3.27 -0.31
C CYS A 45 15.41 2.56 -0.07
N SER A 46 16.01 2.78 1.10
CA SER A 46 17.14 1.97 1.56
C SER A 46 16.61 0.66 2.17
N PRO A 47 16.81 -0.52 1.53
CA PRO A 47 16.11 -1.72 1.95
C PRO A 47 16.61 -2.32 3.28
N ILE A 48 17.86 -2.06 3.66
CA ILE A 48 18.44 -2.57 4.92
C ILE A 48 18.30 -1.49 5.99
N VAL A 49 17.51 -1.77 7.03
CA VAL A 49 17.32 -0.89 8.19
C VAL A 49 18.42 -1.12 9.21
N LYS A 50 18.70 -2.39 9.51
CA LYS A 50 19.68 -2.80 10.51
C LYS A 50 20.25 -4.16 10.16
N LYS A 51 21.55 -4.33 10.37
CA LYS A 51 22.21 -5.64 10.33
C LYS A 51 22.42 -6.14 11.76
N TYR A 52 22.23 -7.43 11.97
CA TYR A 52 22.46 -8.10 13.24
C TYR A 52 23.80 -8.85 13.23
N SER A 53 24.32 -9.16 14.42
CA SER A 53 25.63 -9.80 14.59
C SER A 53 25.66 -11.26 14.15
N ASP A 54 24.50 -11.91 14.07
CA ASP A 54 24.30 -13.28 13.59
C ASP A 54 24.26 -13.38 12.05
N GLY A 55 24.35 -12.26 11.33
CA GLY A 55 24.28 -12.19 9.87
C GLY A 55 22.89 -11.85 9.33
N GLY A 56 21.86 -11.89 10.18
CA GLY A 56 20.50 -11.47 9.81
C GLY A 56 20.37 -9.97 9.60
N SER A 57 19.21 -9.54 9.08
CA SER A 57 18.91 -8.12 8.88
C SER A 57 17.43 -7.79 9.04
N LEU A 58 17.15 -6.64 9.64
CA LEU A 58 15.86 -5.98 9.53
C LEU A 58 15.85 -5.18 8.23
N ARG A 59 14.84 -5.43 7.40
CA ARG A 59 14.68 -4.82 6.09
C ARG A 59 13.35 -4.11 5.99
N ARG A 60 13.24 -3.21 5.03
CA ARG A 60 12.02 -2.48 4.69
C ARG A 60 11.66 -2.63 3.23
N TYR A 61 10.37 -2.53 2.95
CA TYR A 61 9.78 -2.40 1.63
C TYR A 61 8.81 -1.21 1.68
N GLN A 62 9.05 -0.19 0.89
CA GLN A 62 8.16 0.98 0.80
C GLN A 62 7.37 0.94 -0.49
N PHE A 63 6.09 1.32 -0.41
CA PHE A 63 5.21 1.39 -1.56
C PHE A 63 4.16 2.49 -1.37
N ALA A 64 3.59 2.96 -2.48
CA ALA A 64 2.40 3.77 -2.51
C ALA A 64 1.19 2.90 -2.83
N PHE A 65 0.09 3.09 -2.10
CA PHE A 65 -1.22 2.63 -2.53
C PHE A 65 -1.93 3.81 -3.20
N MET A 66 -2.27 3.66 -4.47
CA MET A 66 -2.83 4.72 -5.30
C MET A 66 -4.25 4.40 -5.74
N SER A 67 -5.05 5.44 -6.02
CA SER A 67 -6.35 5.30 -6.66
C SER A 67 -6.55 6.36 -7.74
N SER A 68 -7.26 6.00 -8.80
CA SER A 68 -7.81 6.93 -9.79
C SER A 68 -9.26 7.22 -9.43
N GLU A 69 -9.61 8.47 -9.24
CA GLU A 69 -10.92 8.88 -8.71
C GLU A 69 -11.53 10.01 -9.55
N VAL A 70 -12.86 10.09 -9.55
CA VAL A 70 -13.55 11.24 -10.13
C VAL A 70 -13.16 12.49 -9.34
N TYR A 71 -12.81 13.54 -10.08
CA TYR A 71 -12.41 14.82 -9.56
C TYR A 71 -13.25 15.92 -10.18
N SER A 72 -13.80 16.79 -9.34
CA SER A 72 -14.57 17.93 -9.82
C SER A 72 -14.41 19.14 -8.92
N GLN A 73 -14.96 20.26 -9.39
CA GLN A 73 -15.05 21.50 -8.61
C GLN A 73 -16.06 21.38 -7.45
N ARG A 74 -16.85 20.29 -7.38
CA ARG A 74 -17.74 20.04 -6.25
C ARG A 74 -16.93 19.34 -5.16
N GLU A 75 -16.77 20.03 -4.04
CA GLU A 75 -15.96 19.56 -2.90
C GLU A 75 -16.40 18.19 -2.36
N ILE A 76 -17.67 17.78 -2.57
CA ILE A 76 -18.21 16.54 -2.03
C ILE A 76 -17.45 15.29 -2.51
N GLU A 77 -17.04 15.24 -3.79
CA GLU A 77 -16.26 14.13 -4.33
C GLU A 77 -14.84 14.13 -3.74
N ASN A 78 -14.23 15.31 -3.68
CA ASN A 78 -12.87 15.49 -3.16
C ASN A 78 -12.79 15.17 -1.65
N ILE A 79 -13.84 15.48 -0.89
CA ILE A 79 -13.99 15.11 0.53
C ILE A 79 -14.13 13.59 0.65
N GLN A 80 -14.96 12.95 -0.17
CA GLN A 80 -15.11 11.49 -0.14
C GLN A 80 -13.80 10.77 -0.45
N ASN A 81 -13.04 11.27 -1.44
CA ASN A 81 -11.73 10.75 -1.80
C ASN A 81 -10.75 10.92 -0.64
N SER A 82 -10.66 12.11 -0.04
CA SER A 82 -9.78 12.36 1.11
C SER A 82 -10.13 11.48 2.32
N SER A 83 -11.42 11.39 2.67
CA SER A 83 -11.88 10.58 3.81
C SER A 83 -11.71 9.07 3.59
N PHE A 84 -11.65 8.59 2.34
CA PHE A 84 -11.29 7.19 2.07
C PHE A 84 -9.89 6.89 2.58
N TYR A 85 -8.92 7.77 2.34
CA TYR A 85 -7.54 7.55 2.78
C TYR A 85 -7.36 7.66 4.30
N GLU A 86 -8.16 8.47 4.98
CA GLU A 86 -8.20 8.50 6.45
C GLU A 86 -8.64 7.13 7.01
N ARG A 87 -9.71 6.56 6.44
CA ARG A 87 -10.18 5.22 6.82
C ARG A 87 -9.20 4.11 6.44
N LEU A 88 -8.50 4.26 5.31
CA LEU A 88 -7.47 3.31 4.88
C LEU A 88 -6.28 3.32 5.84
N ALA A 89 -5.83 4.51 6.26
CA ALA A 89 -4.77 4.63 7.26
C ALA A 89 -5.18 3.99 8.58
N GLU A 90 -6.39 4.28 9.08
CA GLU A 90 -6.92 3.66 10.30
C GLU A 90 -7.01 2.13 10.18
N TRP A 91 -7.49 1.62 9.04
CA TRP A 91 -7.57 0.19 8.78
C TRP A 91 -6.18 -0.47 8.85
N ILE A 92 -5.16 0.13 8.22
CA ILE A 92 -3.78 -0.37 8.26
C ILE A 92 -3.24 -0.40 9.69
N GLU A 93 -3.45 0.66 10.46
CA GLU A 93 -3.02 0.70 11.86
C GLU A 93 -3.67 -0.40 12.70
N ILE A 94 -4.97 -0.65 12.50
CA ILE A 94 -5.70 -1.72 13.20
C ILE A 94 -5.17 -3.09 12.79
N GLN A 95 -4.94 -3.33 11.50
CA GLN A 95 -4.39 -4.60 11.02
C GLN A 95 -3.00 -4.85 11.58
N SER A 96 -2.11 -3.85 11.54
CA SER A 96 -0.75 -3.92 12.09
C SER A 96 -0.76 -4.21 13.59
N LYS A 97 -1.56 -3.48 14.38
CA LYS A 97 -1.73 -3.72 15.83
C LYS A 97 -2.29 -5.11 16.15
N SER A 98 -3.08 -5.69 15.24
CA SER A 98 -3.68 -7.02 15.39
C SER A 98 -2.79 -8.14 14.85
N ASN A 99 -1.58 -7.82 14.37
CA ASN A 99 -0.67 -8.75 13.69
C ASN A 99 -1.29 -9.42 12.45
N ASN A 100 -2.27 -8.77 11.82
CA ASN A 100 -2.80 -9.16 10.53
C ASN A 100 -1.92 -8.51 9.46
N LEU A 101 -0.84 -9.19 9.09
CA LEU A 101 0.19 -8.66 8.20
C LEU A 101 0.15 -9.35 6.82
N PRO A 102 0.71 -8.74 5.76
CA PRO A 102 0.97 -9.45 4.53
C PRO A 102 1.96 -10.59 4.76
N GLU A 103 1.78 -11.71 4.06
CA GLU A 103 2.64 -12.89 4.19
C GLU A 103 3.69 -12.88 3.08
N PHE A 104 4.92 -12.49 3.41
CA PHE A 104 6.03 -12.50 2.45
C PHE A 104 6.68 -13.89 2.36
N PRO A 105 7.21 -14.29 1.17
CA PRO A 105 7.93 -15.54 1.03
C PRO A 105 9.24 -15.51 1.83
N ASP A 106 9.54 -16.61 2.53
CA ASP A 106 10.87 -16.88 3.12
C ASP A 106 11.38 -15.83 4.13
N VAL A 107 10.52 -14.94 4.65
CA VAL A 107 10.86 -13.90 5.62
C VAL A 107 9.72 -13.67 6.63
N GLU A 108 10.05 -13.14 7.80
CA GLU A 108 9.07 -12.82 8.83
C GLU A 108 8.69 -11.34 8.80
N VAL A 109 7.46 -11.02 8.40
CA VAL A 109 6.94 -9.64 8.41
C VAL A 109 6.68 -9.20 9.84
N GLN A 110 7.20 -8.02 10.20
CA GLN A 110 7.18 -7.47 11.57
C GLN A 110 6.11 -6.38 11.73
N SER A 111 5.92 -5.53 10.72
CA SER A 111 4.93 -4.46 10.76
C SER A 111 4.54 -3.99 9.37
N ILE A 112 3.38 -3.35 9.29
CA ILE A 112 2.97 -2.45 8.22
C ILE A 112 2.63 -1.09 8.83
N GLU A 113 3.18 -0.02 8.27
CA GLU A 113 3.09 1.33 8.82
C GLU A 113 2.73 2.34 7.74
N VAL A 114 1.92 3.34 8.10
CA VAL A 114 1.60 4.48 7.24
C VAL A 114 2.71 5.53 7.38
N LEU A 115 3.33 5.90 6.26
CA LEU A 115 4.42 6.89 6.21
C LEU A 115 3.93 8.30 5.92
N SER A 116 2.84 8.42 5.17
CA SER A 116 2.24 9.70 4.79
C SER A 116 0.73 9.63 4.96
N PRO A 117 0.03 10.76 5.22
CA PRO A 117 -1.40 10.79 5.00
C PRO A 117 -1.71 10.54 3.52
N GLY A 118 -2.96 10.18 3.21
CA GLY A 118 -3.42 10.19 1.83
C GLY A 118 -3.47 11.62 1.29
N CYS A 119 -2.93 11.83 0.10
CA CYS A 119 -2.93 13.14 -0.54
C CYS A 119 -3.18 13.04 -2.04
N LEU A 120 -3.62 14.16 -2.62
CA LEU A 120 -3.68 14.33 -4.07
C LEU A 120 -2.25 14.26 -4.62
N PHE A 121 -2.01 13.30 -5.49
CA PHE A 121 -0.74 13.13 -6.18
C PHE A 121 -0.71 13.90 -7.50
N ASP A 122 -1.77 13.74 -8.29
CA ASP A 122 -1.92 14.38 -9.59
C ASP A 122 -3.41 14.57 -9.93
N ALA A 123 -3.73 15.52 -10.80
CA ALA A 123 -5.08 15.72 -11.31
C ALA A 123 -5.07 16.22 -12.75
N GLU A 124 -5.81 15.54 -13.62
CA GLU A 124 -5.97 15.91 -15.02
C GLU A 124 -7.46 15.86 -15.41
N GLY A 125 -7.98 17.01 -15.88
CA GLY A 125 -9.37 17.13 -16.28
C GLY A 125 -10.35 16.82 -15.13
N THR A 126 -11.08 15.71 -15.26
CA THR A 126 -12.05 15.22 -14.27
C THR A 126 -11.57 13.98 -13.52
N ALA A 127 -10.29 13.63 -13.61
CA ALA A 127 -9.68 12.52 -12.89
C ALA A 127 -8.60 13.05 -11.94
N ALA A 128 -8.51 12.44 -10.77
CA ALA A 128 -7.46 12.69 -9.80
C ALA A 128 -6.83 11.38 -9.36
N ARG A 129 -5.51 11.39 -9.23
CA ARG A 129 -4.74 10.32 -8.63
C ARG A 129 -4.41 10.71 -7.21
N TYR A 130 -4.80 9.87 -6.27
CA TYR A 130 -4.44 10.01 -4.87
C TYR A 130 -3.45 8.92 -4.49
N GLN A 131 -2.65 9.18 -3.46
CA GLN A 131 -1.73 8.18 -2.92
C GLN A 131 -1.62 8.25 -1.40
N ILE A 132 -1.28 7.12 -0.80
CA ILE A 132 -0.79 7.01 0.57
C ILE A 132 0.47 6.14 0.57
N GLN A 133 1.52 6.57 1.26
CA GLN A 133 2.78 5.82 1.33
C GLN A 133 2.82 4.95 2.58
N MET A 134 3.33 3.74 2.43
CA MET A 134 3.43 2.76 3.50
C MET A 134 4.80 2.09 3.51
N GLU A 135 5.18 1.55 4.67
CA GLU A 135 6.37 0.74 4.88
C GLU A 135 5.98 -0.60 5.49
N ILE A 136 6.53 -1.69 4.95
CA ILE A 136 6.54 -2.99 5.59
C ILE A 136 7.95 -3.28 6.07
N GLN A 137 8.11 -3.60 7.35
CA GLN A 137 9.37 -4.12 7.88
C GLN A 137 9.32 -5.63 8.03
N TYR A 138 10.43 -6.30 7.72
CA TYR A 138 10.55 -7.76 7.80
C TYR A 138 11.96 -8.19 8.20
N LEU A 139 12.07 -9.32 8.90
CA LEU A 139 13.32 -9.95 9.26
C LEU A 139 13.74 -10.93 8.18
N LYS A 140 14.99 -10.78 7.72
CA LYS A 140 15.65 -11.76 6.86
C LYS A 140 16.77 -12.42 7.65
N GLU A 141 16.67 -13.74 7.80
CA GLU A 141 17.72 -14.58 8.39
C GLU A 141 19.01 -14.57 7.53
N ALA A 142 20.12 -15.03 8.12
CA ALA A 142 21.45 -15.00 7.53
C ALA A 142 21.58 -15.87 6.26
#